data_AF-A0A956BNP5-F1
#
_entry.id   AF-A0A956BNP5-F1
#
_cell.length_a   1.000
_cell.length_b   1.000
_cell.length_c   1.000
_cell.angle_alpha   90.00
_cell.angle_beta   90.00
_cell.angle_gamma   90.00
#
_symmetry.space_group_name_H-M   'P 1'
#
loop_
_entity.id
_entity.type
_entity.pdbx_description
1 polymer ?
#
loop_
_entity_poly.entity_id
_entity_poly.type
_entity_poly.pdbx_seq_one_letter_code
_entity_poly.pdbx_strand_id
1 'polypeptide(L)'
;MIRGPLGKGGHARVYVATDRRGREYAVKVRRRGQDALDRRFLREFESMRLLRLPGVVQVHEAGIEEDYLWFSMDIVRGQPFLRVLLAEPDPQARIRMMVERGRELFLILGRLHDAGFVHRDVKPSNVLISDEGRVCVLDFGIGRYFSTSDTLSQSGEILGTVPYMAPEQLAGLPIDARIDIFAAATMLWECLCGKRPKPLTTIGWIPRICLERLEPLAVRYREVPLALSSLVEDMLAVDPVDRPEANEAVRRFEAILDGTSPPVWPTPPFADPGDWWTPLEAALGRQDQPSVWILEGPHGSGKRRIAEQLHRTGLMSGIWPIHLHCRVDAVGAPILQFLERITRSLDDASLARVIGAEGEMLRRMWPNLALAVGEGSEPPSTSEVAAAVTKVVRRFADHHPTLLVVHGL
;
A
#
# COMPACT_ATOMS: atom_id res chain seq x y z
N MET A 1 -10.11 -17.18 -30.32
CA MET A 1 -9.91 -16.34 -31.52
C MET A 1 -9.89 -14.89 -31.10
N ILE A 2 -8.86 -14.11 -31.45
CA ILE A 2 -8.79 -12.66 -31.17
C ILE A 2 -9.68 -11.92 -32.18
N ARG A 3 -10.59 -11.07 -31.70
CA ARG A 3 -11.56 -10.33 -32.53
C ARG A 3 -11.15 -8.88 -32.80
N GLY A 4 -10.46 -8.22 -31.87
CA GLY A 4 -10.04 -6.83 -32.04
C GLY A 4 -9.45 -6.21 -30.76
N PRO A 5 -8.81 -5.04 -30.83
CA PRO A 5 -8.28 -4.35 -29.67
C PRO A 5 -9.41 -3.74 -28.81
N LEU A 6 -9.38 -3.97 -27.50
CA LEU A 6 -10.27 -3.33 -26.52
C LEU A 6 -9.66 -2.01 -25.99
N GLY A 7 -8.32 -1.90 -25.98
CA GLY A 7 -7.61 -0.69 -25.58
C GLY A 7 -6.09 -0.84 -25.66
N LYS A 8 -5.39 0.30 -25.59
CA LYS A 8 -3.93 0.39 -25.40
C LYS A 8 -3.66 0.92 -23.99
N GLY A 9 -3.07 0.10 -23.13
CA GLY A 9 -2.34 0.57 -21.95
C GLY A 9 -0.89 0.89 -22.33
N GLY A 10 -0.16 1.65 -21.51
CA GLY A 10 1.19 2.14 -21.85
C GLY A 10 2.15 1.08 -22.39
N HIS A 11 2.22 -0.11 -21.77
CA HIS A 11 3.16 -1.19 -22.13
C HIS A 11 2.50 -2.53 -22.49
N ALA A 12 1.16 -2.60 -22.48
CA ALA A 12 0.39 -3.82 -22.76
C ALA A 12 -0.84 -3.52 -23.62
N ARG A 13 -1.17 -4.44 -24.52
CA ARG A 13 -2.36 -4.35 -25.38
C ARG A 13 -3.43 -5.29 -24.84
N VAL A 14 -4.67 -4.83 -24.83
CA VAL A 14 -5.82 -5.65 -24.44
C VAL A 14 -6.66 -5.94 -25.67
N TYR A 15 -6.98 -7.20 -25.88
CA TYR A 15 -7.76 -7.70 -27.00
C TYR A 15 -9.04 -8.37 -26.50
N VAL A 16 -10.11 -8.30 -27.29
CA VAL A 16 -11.26 -9.19 -27.10
C VAL A 16 -10.94 -10.52 -27.77
N ALA A 17 -11.13 -11.61 -27.05
CA ALA A 17 -11.03 -12.96 -27.60
C ALA A 17 -12.32 -13.74 -27.33
N THR A 18 -12.64 -14.71 -28.20
CA THR A 18 -13.70 -15.67 -27.96
C THR A 18 -13.18 -17.10 -27.86
N ASP A 19 -13.73 -17.88 -26.93
CA ASP A 19 -13.50 -19.31 -26.87
C ASP A 19 -14.28 -20.07 -27.96
N ARG A 20 -14.15 -21.41 -27.98
CA ARG A 20 -14.85 -22.29 -28.93
C ARG A 20 -16.37 -22.31 -28.76
N ARG A 21 -16.88 -21.84 -27.62
CA ARG A 21 -18.31 -21.75 -27.29
C ARG A 21 -18.86 -20.34 -27.55
N GLY A 22 -18.04 -19.41 -28.06
CA GLY A 22 -18.44 -18.04 -28.34
C GLY A 22 -18.44 -17.12 -27.12
N ARG A 23 -17.94 -17.55 -25.95
CA ARG A 23 -17.82 -16.70 -24.76
C ARG A 23 -16.67 -15.70 -24.95
N GLU A 24 -16.91 -14.45 -24.57
CA GLU A 24 -15.94 -13.37 -24.70
C GLU A 24 -15.03 -13.24 -23.47
N TYR A 25 -13.77 -12.91 -23.72
CA TYR A 25 -12.72 -12.71 -22.74
C TYR A 25 -11.88 -11.49 -23.12
N ALA A 26 -11.32 -10.83 -22.12
CA ALA A 26 -10.26 -9.86 -22.34
C ALA A 26 -8.90 -10.58 -22.25
N VAL A 27 -8.04 -10.40 -23.25
CA VAL A 27 -6.70 -10.97 -23.30
C VAL A 27 -5.69 -9.84 -23.28
N LYS A 28 -4.90 -9.76 -22.21
CA LYS A 28 -3.83 -8.78 -22.07
C LYS A 28 -2.51 -9.41 -22.52
N VAL A 29 -1.79 -8.69 -23.37
CA VAL A 29 -0.57 -9.15 -24.02
C VAL A 29 0.53 -8.11 -23.87
N ARG A 30 1.74 -8.54 -23.50
CA ARG A 30 2.96 -7.71 -23.52
C ARG A 30 4.13 -8.48 -24.14
N ARG A 31 5.15 -7.75 -24.59
CA ARG A 31 6.44 -8.38 -24.93
C ARG A 31 7.07 -8.97 -23.67
N ARG A 32 7.68 -10.13 -23.83
CA ARG A 32 8.39 -10.86 -22.77
C ARG A 32 9.59 -10.06 -22.27
N GLY A 33 9.90 -10.28 -20.99
CA GLY A 33 11.02 -9.65 -20.31
C GLY A 33 12.17 -10.65 -20.17
N GLN A 34 12.82 -10.64 -19.01
CA GLN A 34 13.79 -11.66 -18.64
C GLN A 34 13.08 -12.98 -18.26
N ASP A 35 13.65 -14.12 -18.65
CA ASP A 35 13.06 -15.45 -18.42
C ASP A 35 12.73 -15.74 -16.95
N ALA A 36 13.54 -15.23 -16.01
CA ALA A 36 13.31 -15.41 -14.59
C ALA A 36 12.03 -14.69 -14.09
N LEU A 37 11.76 -13.48 -14.60
CA LEU A 37 10.57 -12.70 -14.27
C LEU A 37 9.31 -13.32 -14.89
N ASP A 38 9.42 -13.79 -16.14
CA ASP A 38 8.31 -14.44 -16.84
C ASP A 38 7.92 -15.77 -16.18
N ARG A 39 8.89 -16.59 -15.74
CA ARG A 39 8.62 -17.83 -14.98
C ARG A 39 8.00 -17.56 -13.61
N ARG A 40 8.44 -16.50 -12.93
CA ARG A 40 7.84 -16.09 -11.65
C ARG A 40 6.38 -15.65 -11.85
N PHE A 41 6.11 -14.88 -12.89
CA PHE A 41 4.75 -14.50 -13.26
C PHE A 41 3.84 -15.72 -13.43
N LEU A 42 4.25 -16.72 -14.22
CA LEU A 42 3.43 -17.93 -14.44
C LEU A 42 3.16 -18.70 -13.14
N ARG A 43 4.15 -18.80 -12.24
CA ARG A 43 3.97 -19.45 -10.93
C ARG A 43 2.95 -18.72 -10.06
N GLU A 44 3.06 -17.40 -9.99
CA GLU A 44 2.15 -16.61 -9.16
C GLU A 44 0.74 -16.49 -9.77
N PHE A 45 0.63 -16.60 -11.10
CA PHE A 45 -0.65 -16.59 -11.80
C PHE A 45 -1.58 -17.70 -11.36
N GLU A 46 -1.06 -18.90 -11.07
CA GLU A 46 -1.90 -20.03 -10.61
C GLU A 46 -2.66 -19.70 -9.32
N SER A 47 -2.00 -19.05 -8.35
CA SER A 47 -2.66 -18.62 -7.11
C SER A 47 -3.79 -17.61 -7.38
N MET A 48 -3.60 -16.73 -8.36
CA MET A 48 -4.61 -15.74 -8.76
C MET A 48 -5.78 -16.36 -9.54
N ARG A 49 -5.52 -17.40 -10.35
CA ARG A 49 -6.52 -18.12 -11.14
C ARG A 49 -7.55 -18.86 -10.27
N LEU A 50 -7.12 -19.32 -9.10
CA LEU A 50 -7.98 -20.00 -8.13
C LEU A 50 -8.80 -19.01 -7.28
N LEU A 51 -8.41 -17.74 -7.23
CA LEU A 51 -9.11 -16.72 -6.46
C LEU A 51 -10.46 -16.38 -7.11
N ARG A 52 -11.54 -16.47 -6.32
CA ARG A 52 -12.92 -16.13 -6.72
C ARG A 52 -13.50 -15.16 -5.71
N LEU A 53 -13.37 -13.86 -5.97
CA LEU A 53 -13.86 -12.82 -5.07
C LEU A 53 -14.87 -11.91 -5.79
N PRO A 54 -16.06 -11.65 -5.21
CA PRO A 54 -17.00 -10.70 -5.79
C PRO A 54 -16.36 -9.31 -5.96
N GLY A 55 -16.47 -8.74 -7.16
CA GLY A 55 -15.89 -7.44 -7.50
C GLY A 55 -14.43 -7.50 -7.95
N VAL A 56 -13.77 -8.67 -7.92
CA VAL A 56 -12.45 -8.88 -8.53
C VAL A 56 -12.63 -9.60 -9.86
N VAL A 57 -11.99 -9.11 -10.93
CA VAL A 57 -12.06 -9.76 -12.23
C VAL A 57 -11.44 -11.15 -12.17
N GLN A 58 -12.12 -12.12 -12.77
CA GLN A 58 -11.59 -13.45 -12.85
C GLN A 58 -10.50 -13.56 -13.91
N VAL A 59 -9.34 -14.08 -13.53
CA VAL A 59 -8.32 -14.53 -14.48
C VAL A 59 -8.48 -16.03 -14.77
N HIS A 60 -8.27 -16.44 -16.01
CA HIS A 60 -8.56 -17.81 -16.47
C HIS A 60 -7.32 -18.57 -16.89
N GLU A 61 -6.49 -18.00 -17.76
CA GLU A 61 -5.34 -18.67 -18.34
C GLU A 61 -4.22 -17.65 -18.53
N ALA A 62 -2.99 -18.11 -18.45
CA ALA A 62 -1.81 -17.34 -18.81
C ALA A 62 -0.83 -18.21 -19.57
N GLY A 63 -0.03 -17.58 -20.42
CA GLY A 63 0.89 -18.29 -21.26
C GLY A 63 2.00 -17.41 -21.79
N ILE A 64 2.97 -18.10 -22.35
CA ILE A 64 4.07 -17.56 -23.11
C ILE A 64 3.90 -18.09 -24.53
N GLU A 65 3.80 -17.19 -25.50
CA GLU A 65 3.71 -17.52 -26.92
C GLU A 65 4.73 -16.66 -27.66
N GLU A 66 5.70 -17.30 -28.31
CA GLU A 66 6.84 -16.62 -28.96
C GLU A 66 7.52 -15.58 -28.02
N ASP A 67 7.51 -14.31 -28.43
CA ASP A 67 8.05 -13.16 -27.72
C ASP A 67 7.03 -12.47 -26.79
N TYR A 68 5.87 -13.08 -26.54
CA TYR A 68 4.77 -12.48 -25.81
C TYR A 68 4.35 -13.26 -24.56
N LEU A 69 4.11 -12.50 -23.49
CA LEU A 69 3.44 -12.97 -22.30
C LEU A 69 2.00 -12.51 -22.36
N TRP A 70 1.06 -13.43 -22.10
CA TRP A 70 -0.36 -13.13 -22.14
C TRP A 70 -1.11 -13.75 -20.98
N PHE A 71 -2.26 -13.15 -20.65
CA PHE A 71 -3.27 -13.78 -19.81
C PHE A 71 -4.67 -13.36 -20.24
N SER A 72 -5.64 -14.24 -20.00
CA SER A 72 -7.06 -14.00 -20.26
C SER A 72 -7.83 -13.81 -18.97
N MET A 73 -8.81 -12.92 -19.00
CA MET A 73 -9.71 -12.61 -17.89
C MET A 73 -11.13 -12.38 -18.39
N ASP A 74 -12.09 -12.36 -17.46
CA ASP A 74 -13.46 -11.94 -17.75
C ASP A 74 -13.46 -10.55 -18.39
N ILE A 75 -14.29 -10.39 -19.42
CA ILE A 75 -14.52 -9.07 -20.01
C ILE A 75 -15.48 -8.27 -19.11
N VAL A 76 -15.00 -7.15 -18.57
CA VAL A 76 -15.84 -6.23 -17.79
C VAL A 76 -16.29 -5.10 -18.71
N ARG A 77 -17.61 -4.99 -18.92
CA ARG A 77 -18.23 -3.87 -19.64
C ARG A 77 -18.59 -2.79 -18.63
N GLY A 78 -18.13 -1.58 -18.88
CA GLY A 78 -18.30 -0.47 -17.94
C GLY A 78 -17.38 0.70 -18.26
N GLN A 79 -17.28 1.63 -17.30
CA GLN A 79 -16.47 2.83 -17.41
C GLN A 79 -15.48 2.92 -16.25
N PRO A 80 -14.32 3.59 -16.42
CA PRO A 80 -13.39 3.86 -15.32
C PRO A 80 -14.08 4.53 -14.13
N PHE A 81 -13.80 4.04 -12.92
CA PHE A 81 -14.41 4.49 -11.66
C PHE A 81 -14.41 6.02 -11.54
N LEU A 82 -13.24 6.62 -11.70
CA LEU A 82 -13.08 8.07 -11.58
C LEU A 82 -13.87 8.83 -12.66
N ARG A 83 -13.98 8.28 -13.87
CA ARG A 83 -14.73 8.89 -14.96
C ARG A 83 -16.22 8.93 -14.66
N VAL A 84 -16.77 7.85 -14.10
CA VAL A 84 -18.18 7.79 -13.71
C VAL A 84 -18.47 8.80 -12.60
N LEU A 85 -17.60 8.87 -11.58
CA LEU A 85 -17.81 9.81 -10.50
C LEU A 85 -17.74 11.28 -10.96
N LEU A 86 -16.75 11.63 -11.79
CA LEU A 86 -16.60 12.99 -12.31
C LEU A 86 -17.70 13.38 -13.32
N ALA A 87 -18.41 12.42 -13.89
CA ALA A 87 -19.52 12.68 -14.81
C ALA A 87 -20.79 13.17 -14.08
N GLU A 88 -20.91 12.95 -12.76
CA GLU A 88 -22.03 13.46 -11.96
C GLU A 88 -21.88 14.97 -11.71
N PRO A 89 -22.73 15.84 -12.31
CA PRO A 89 -22.58 17.28 -12.20
C PRO A 89 -22.93 17.84 -10.82
N ASP A 90 -23.84 17.22 -10.06
CA ASP A 90 -24.23 17.70 -8.73
C ASP A 90 -23.16 17.32 -7.68
N PRO A 91 -22.50 18.28 -7.00
CA PRO A 91 -21.45 17.98 -6.04
C PRO A 91 -21.94 17.08 -4.88
N GLN A 92 -23.18 17.25 -4.43
CA GLN A 92 -23.74 16.47 -3.34
C GLN A 92 -24.02 15.02 -3.76
N ALA A 93 -24.61 14.81 -4.93
CA ALA A 93 -24.80 13.48 -5.52
C ALA A 93 -23.46 12.81 -5.81
N ARG A 94 -22.47 13.57 -6.30
CA ARG A 94 -21.11 13.07 -6.54
C ARG A 94 -20.46 12.57 -5.25
N ILE A 95 -20.56 13.34 -4.16
CA ILE A 95 -20.03 12.94 -2.85
C ILE A 95 -20.73 11.68 -2.35
N ARG A 96 -22.06 11.61 -2.41
CA ARG A 96 -22.81 10.41 -2.01
C ARG A 96 -22.37 9.19 -2.81
N MET A 97 -22.34 9.30 -4.13
CA MET A 97 -21.88 8.23 -5.01
C MET A 97 -20.42 7.86 -4.72
N MET A 98 -19.54 8.83 -4.42
CA MET A 98 -18.16 8.56 -4.05
C MET A 98 -18.06 7.76 -2.74
N VAL A 99 -18.86 8.07 -1.73
CA VAL A 99 -18.90 7.34 -0.45
C VAL A 99 -19.41 5.91 -0.67
N GLU A 100 -20.48 5.73 -1.44
CA GLU A 100 -21.05 4.41 -1.76
C GLU A 100 -20.05 3.53 -2.54
N ARG A 101 -19.45 4.08 -3.61
CA ARG A 101 -18.50 3.35 -4.46
C ARG A 101 -17.13 3.20 -3.81
N GLY A 102 -16.74 4.16 -2.97
CA GLY A 102 -15.58 4.05 -2.09
C GLY A 102 -15.73 2.85 -1.15
N ARG A 103 -16.86 2.76 -0.41
CA ARG A 103 -17.15 1.59 0.43
C ARG A 103 -17.02 0.27 -0.33
N GLU A 104 -17.61 0.19 -1.52
CA GLU A 104 -17.58 -1.02 -2.35
C GLU A 104 -16.14 -1.38 -2.77
N LEU A 105 -15.35 -0.40 -3.21
CA LEU A 105 -13.93 -0.60 -3.55
C LEU A 105 -13.12 -1.11 -2.35
N PHE A 106 -13.26 -0.48 -1.18
CA PHE A 106 -12.53 -0.89 0.02
C PHE A 106 -12.99 -2.26 0.55
N LEU A 107 -14.25 -2.63 0.36
CA LEU A 107 -14.72 -3.99 0.66
C LEU A 107 -14.05 -5.03 -0.25
N ILE A 108 -13.89 -4.72 -1.54
CA ILE A 108 -13.20 -5.61 -2.50
C ILE A 108 -11.71 -5.72 -2.12
N LEU A 109 -11.05 -4.60 -1.81
CA LEU A 109 -9.65 -4.59 -1.38
C LEU A 109 -9.47 -5.36 -0.07
N GLY A 110 -10.35 -5.20 0.92
CA GLY A 110 -10.30 -5.94 2.18
C GLY A 110 -10.37 -7.45 1.96
N ARG A 111 -11.30 -7.92 1.11
CA ARG A 111 -11.38 -9.34 0.75
C ARG A 111 -10.13 -9.85 0.02
N LEU A 112 -9.53 -9.02 -0.83
CA LEU A 112 -8.29 -9.36 -1.52
C LEU A 112 -7.12 -9.48 -0.53
N HIS A 113 -7.03 -8.53 0.41
CA HIS A 113 -6.02 -8.48 1.46
C HIS A 113 -6.16 -9.66 2.43
N ASP A 114 -7.38 -9.99 2.85
CA ASP A 114 -7.69 -11.15 3.71
C ASP A 114 -7.33 -12.49 3.02
N ALA A 115 -7.42 -12.54 1.68
CA ALA A 115 -6.97 -13.68 0.89
C ALA A 115 -5.43 -13.73 0.68
N GLY A 116 -4.67 -12.80 1.29
CA GLY A 116 -3.22 -12.74 1.22
C GLY A 116 -2.66 -12.07 -0.05
N PHE A 117 -3.50 -11.39 -0.83
CA PHE A 117 -3.09 -10.70 -2.05
C PHE A 117 -3.06 -9.19 -1.86
N VAL A 118 -2.04 -8.54 -2.40
CA VAL A 118 -1.96 -7.07 -2.53
C VAL A 118 -2.12 -6.73 -4.02
N HIS A 119 -2.95 -5.75 -4.35
CA HIS A 119 -3.22 -5.40 -5.75
C HIS A 119 -1.99 -4.77 -6.42
N ARG A 120 -1.33 -3.82 -5.74
CA ARG A 120 -0.09 -3.12 -6.15
C ARG A 120 -0.20 -2.16 -7.33
N ASP A 121 -1.36 -2.05 -7.97
CA ASP A 121 -1.56 -1.21 -9.16
C ASP A 121 -2.99 -0.66 -9.20
N VAL A 122 -3.50 -0.23 -8.04
CA VAL A 122 -4.81 0.43 -7.96
C VAL A 122 -4.71 1.79 -8.65
N LYS A 123 -5.56 2.01 -9.66
CA LYS A 123 -5.61 3.24 -10.47
C LYS A 123 -6.91 3.31 -11.26
N PRO A 124 -7.27 4.48 -11.83
CA PRO A 124 -8.54 4.62 -12.55
C PRO A 124 -8.76 3.63 -13.71
N SER A 125 -7.71 3.18 -14.40
CA SER A 125 -7.86 2.21 -15.48
C SER A 125 -8.07 0.77 -15.00
N ASN A 126 -7.78 0.48 -13.74
CA ASN A 126 -7.89 -0.86 -13.15
C ASN A 126 -9.09 -0.97 -12.20
N VAL A 127 -9.83 0.11 -11.97
CA VAL A 127 -11.08 0.09 -11.21
C VAL A 127 -12.17 0.62 -12.12
N LEU A 128 -13.14 -0.24 -12.45
CA LEU A 128 -14.27 0.08 -13.30
C LEU A 128 -15.56 0.10 -12.48
N ILE A 129 -16.55 0.81 -12.98
CA ILE A 129 -17.95 0.60 -12.61
C ILE A 129 -18.60 -0.10 -13.80
N SER A 130 -19.13 -1.30 -13.57
CA SER A 130 -19.77 -2.11 -14.61
C SER A 130 -21.07 -1.46 -15.09
N ASP A 131 -21.59 -1.93 -16.23
CA ASP A 131 -22.90 -1.48 -16.73
C ASP A 131 -24.05 -1.81 -15.75
N GLU A 132 -23.87 -2.78 -14.83
CA GLU A 132 -24.80 -3.04 -13.73
C GLU A 132 -24.57 -2.14 -12.50
N GLY A 133 -23.66 -1.16 -12.60
CA GLY A 133 -23.36 -0.22 -11.53
C GLY A 133 -22.60 -0.84 -10.36
N ARG A 134 -21.76 -1.86 -10.58
CA ARG A 134 -20.91 -2.46 -9.53
C ARG A 134 -19.44 -2.13 -9.71
N VAL A 135 -18.71 -1.93 -8.63
CA VAL A 135 -17.26 -1.74 -8.68
C VAL A 135 -16.59 -3.06 -9.04
N CYS A 136 -15.72 -3.00 -10.05
CA CYS A 136 -14.95 -4.13 -10.57
C CYS A 136 -13.46 -3.75 -10.59
N VAL A 137 -12.64 -4.56 -9.95
CA VAL A 137 -11.19 -4.38 -9.82
C VAL A 137 -10.48 -5.34 -10.78
N LEU A 138 -9.60 -4.79 -11.61
CA LEU A 138 -8.88 -5.47 -12.69
C LEU A 138 -7.38 -5.62 -12.37
N ASP A 139 -6.70 -6.56 -13.02
CA ASP A 139 -5.22 -6.64 -13.07
C ASP A 139 -4.50 -6.71 -11.70
N PHE A 140 -5.13 -7.29 -10.67
CA PHE A 140 -4.54 -7.42 -9.33
C PHE A 140 -3.28 -8.30 -9.34
N GLY A 141 -2.23 -7.90 -8.61
CA GLY A 141 -1.01 -8.70 -8.39
C GLY A 141 -0.10 -8.89 -9.61
N ILE A 142 -0.67 -8.77 -10.81
CA ILE A 142 -0.03 -8.91 -12.12
C ILE A 142 0.64 -7.60 -12.54
N GLY A 143 0.15 -6.45 -12.04
CA GLY A 143 0.66 -5.12 -12.34
C GLY A 143 2.19 -5.01 -12.30
N ARG A 144 2.86 -5.55 -11.27
CA ARG A 144 4.33 -5.51 -11.13
C ARG A 144 5.12 -6.20 -12.25
N TYR A 145 4.52 -7.17 -12.93
CA TYR A 145 5.14 -7.89 -14.05
C TYR A 145 4.84 -7.23 -15.39
N PHE A 146 3.89 -6.30 -15.43
CA PHE A 146 3.44 -5.60 -16.63
C PHE A 146 3.77 -4.10 -16.59
N SER A 147 4.11 -3.56 -15.42
CA SER A 147 4.92 -2.36 -15.25
C SER A 147 6.39 -2.76 -15.43
N THR A 148 7.14 -2.02 -16.24
CA THR A 148 8.59 -2.23 -16.37
C THR A 148 9.23 -2.33 -14.99
N SER A 149 9.91 -3.45 -14.77
CA SER A 149 11.03 -3.57 -13.84
C SER A 149 11.95 -2.37 -14.02
N ASP A 150 12.40 -1.82 -12.90
CA ASP A 150 13.14 -0.58 -12.74
C ASP A 150 12.24 0.64 -12.54
N THR A 151 11.91 0.85 -11.26
CA THR A 151 11.47 2.12 -10.69
C THR A 151 12.47 3.26 -10.91
N LEU A 152 13.55 3.10 -11.68
CA LEU A 152 14.52 4.13 -12.09
C LEU A 152 15.15 3.76 -13.43
N SER A 153 15.00 4.60 -14.46
CA SER A 153 15.93 4.55 -15.60
C SER A 153 17.31 5.06 -15.16
N GLN A 154 18.39 4.64 -15.84
CA GLN A 154 19.74 5.19 -15.65
C GLN A 154 19.83 6.71 -15.90
N SER A 155 18.78 7.34 -16.43
CA SER A 155 18.65 8.78 -16.63
C SER A 155 17.75 9.49 -15.60
N GLY A 156 17.26 8.80 -14.57
CA GLY A 156 16.41 9.38 -13.51
C GLY A 156 14.94 9.61 -13.91
N GLU A 157 14.50 9.07 -15.05
CA GLU A 157 13.11 9.14 -15.51
C GLU A 157 12.40 7.80 -15.23
N ILE A 158 11.45 7.81 -14.29
CA ILE A 158 10.60 6.64 -14.01
C ILE A 158 9.47 6.59 -15.04
N LEU A 159 9.42 5.52 -15.84
CA LEU A 159 8.36 5.24 -16.80
C LEU A 159 7.21 4.47 -16.11
N GLY A 160 6.05 5.10 -15.84
CA GLY A 160 4.85 4.41 -15.35
C GLY A 160 3.82 5.22 -14.55
N THR A 161 2.86 4.51 -13.92
CA THR A 161 1.72 5.03 -13.13
C THR A 161 2.11 5.62 -11.76
N VAL A 162 3.16 6.45 -11.73
CA VAL A 162 3.65 7.18 -10.55
C VAL A 162 2.54 7.90 -9.75
N PRO A 163 1.50 8.52 -10.36
CA PRO A 163 0.62 9.43 -9.60
C PRO A 163 -0.21 8.79 -8.49
N TYR A 164 -0.34 7.47 -8.46
CA TYR A 164 -1.12 6.74 -7.45
C TYR A 164 -0.25 5.87 -6.54
N MET A 165 1.08 5.81 -6.76
CA MET A 165 1.98 5.00 -5.95
C MET A 165 2.14 5.59 -4.55
N ALA A 166 2.18 4.74 -3.53
CA ALA A 166 2.47 5.18 -2.17
C ALA A 166 3.94 5.64 -2.03
N PRO A 167 4.26 6.52 -1.07
CA PRO A 167 5.63 7.04 -0.87
C PRO A 167 6.67 5.93 -0.70
N GLU A 168 6.36 4.90 0.08
CA GLU A 168 7.21 3.74 0.29
C GLU A 168 7.46 2.94 -0.99
N GLN A 169 6.50 2.90 -1.93
CA GLN A 169 6.70 2.24 -3.24
C GLN A 169 7.74 2.98 -4.07
N LEU A 170 7.69 4.31 -4.06
CA LEU A 170 8.61 5.15 -4.83
C LEU A 170 10.00 5.23 -4.20
N ALA A 171 10.06 5.16 -2.87
CA ALA A 171 11.31 5.08 -2.13
C ALA A 171 11.98 3.69 -2.25
N GLY A 172 11.34 2.72 -2.93
CA GLY A 172 11.85 1.35 -3.03
C GLY A 172 11.89 0.62 -1.68
N LEU A 173 11.13 1.13 -0.70
CA LEU A 173 11.01 0.51 0.61
C LEU A 173 10.05 -0.67 0.55
N PRO A 174 10.10 -1.59 1.52
CA PRO A 174 9.18 -2.70 1.52
C PRO A 174 7.72 -2.27 1.71
N ILE A 175 6.84 -3.02 1.05
CA ILE A 175 5.44 -2.65 0.82
C ILE A 175 4.50 -3.67 1.47
N ASP A 176 3.31 -3.23 1.87
CA ASP A 176 2.21 -4.08 2.33
C ASP A 176 0.88 -3.66 1.67
N ALA A 177 -0.24 -4.22 2.13
CA ALA A 177 -1.58 -3.94 1.63
C ALA A 177 -2.00 -2.45 1.67
N ARG A 178 -1.36 -1.64 2.52
CA ARG A 178 -1.69 -0.21 2.70
C ARG A 178 -1.27 0.66 1.52
N ILE A 179 -0.47 0.13 0.59
CA ILE A 179 -0.21 0.81 -0.68
C ILE A 179 -1.49 0.94 -1.51
N ASP A 180 -2.38 -0.07 -1.45
CA ASP A 180 -3.64 -0.05 -2.19
C ASP A 180 -4.62 0.96 -1.59
N ILE A 181 -4.57 1.14 -0.25
CA ILE A 181 -5.34 2.15 0.50
C ILE A 181 -4.95 3.55 0.03
N PHE A 182 -3.64 3.84 -0.03
CA PHE A 182 -3.12 5.12 -0.49
C PHE A 182 -3.52 5.41 -1.94
N ALA A 183 -3.36 4.41 -2.82
CA ALA A 183 -3.70 4.52 -4.23
C ALA A 183 -5.20 4.76 -4.45
N ALA A 184 -6.07 4.02 -3.77
CA ALA A 184 -7.52 4.23 -3.80
C ALA A 184 -7.90 5.62 -3.28
N ALA A 185 -7.31 6.06 -2.16
CA ALA A 185 -7.57 7.39 -1.61
C ALA A 185 -7.13 8.52 -2.52
N THR A 186 -6.05 8.32 -3.29
CA THR A 186 -5.62 9.29 -4.31
C THR A 186 -6.67 9.46 -5.41
N MET A 187 -7.35 8.37 -5.80
CA MET A 187 -8.48 8.45 -6.74
C MET A 187 -9.69 9.18 -6.13
N LEU A 188 -10.00 8.92 -4.85
CA LEU A 188 -11.08 9.61 -4.14
C LEU A 188 -10.80 11.11 -4.02
N TRP A 189 -9.57 11.48 -3.68
CA TRP A 189 -9.11 12.86 -3.67
C TRP A 189 -9.27 13.54 -5.03
N GLU A 190 -8.83 12.87 -6.10
CA GLU A 190 -8.95 13.39 -7.48
C GLU A 190 -10.42 13.60 -7.88
N CYS A 191 -11.32 12.74 -7.43
CA CYS A 191 -12.77 12.90 -7.62
C CYS A 191 -13.31 14.16 -6.94
N LEU A 192 -12.88 14.43 -5.70
CA LEU A 192 -13.35 15.57 -4.91
C LEU A 192 -12.76 16.90 -5.38
N CYS A 193 -11.48 16.91 -5.77
CA CYS A 193 -10.78 18.12 -6.16
C CYS A 193 -10.86 18.44 -7.66
N GLY A 194 -11.24 17.46 -8.49
CA GLY A 194 -11.12 17.51 -9.95
C GLY A 194 -9.66 17.52 -10.46
N LYS A 195 -8.69 17.44 -9.54
CA LYS A 195 -7.25 17.42 -9.80
C LYS A 195 -6.60 16.45 -8.82
N ARG A 196 -5.52 15.82 -9.24
CA ARG A 196 -4.68 15.00 -8.36
C ARG A 196 -4.08 15.86 -7.26
N PRO A 197 -3.79 15.28 -6.08
CA PRO A 197 -3.20 16.03 -4.97
C PRO A 197 -1.88 16.72 -5.39
N LYS A 198 -1.09 16.10 -6.29
CA LYS A 198 0.21 16.62 -6.75
C LYS A 198 0.48 16.34 -8.24
N PRO A 199 1.29 17.19 -8.92
CA PRO A 199 1.51 17.10 -10.37
C PRO A 199 2.31 15.86 -10.81
N LEU A 200 2.26 15.62 -12.12
CA LEU A 200 2.73 14.43 -12.84
C LEU A 200 4.25 14.27 -12.98
N THR A 201 5.06 15.13 -12.36
CA THR A 201 6.52 15.07 -12.49
C THR A 201 7.13 14.22 -11.39
N THR A 202 7.85 13.20 -11.79
CA THR A 202 8.49 12.21 -10.90
C THR A 202 9.62 12.81 -10.08
N ILE A 203 10.37 13.77 -10.66
CA ILE A 203 11.43 14.49 -9.95
C ILE A 203 10.79 15.38 -8.89
N GLY A 204 11.13 15.14 -7.63
CA GLY A 204 10.60 15.88 -6.48
C GLY A 204 9.31 15.32 -5.87
N TRP A 205 8.77 14.19 -6.35
CA TRP A 205 7.50 13.65 -5.84
C TRP A 205 7.59 13.19 -4.38
N ILE A 206 8.67 12.48 -4.00
CA ILE A 206 8.93 12.08 -2.61
C ILE A 206 9.10 13.30 -1.70
N PRO A 207 10.01 14.27 -2.00
CA PRO A 207 10.09 15.51 -1.23
C PRO A 207 8.74 16.20 -1.12
N ARG A 208 7.96 16.27 -2.20
CA ARG A 208 6.68 16.96 -2.20
C ARG A 208 5.66 16.25 -1.31
N ILE A 209 5.53 14.92 -1.36
CA ILE A 209 4.65 14.18 -0.45
C ILE A 209 5.08 14.30 1.00
N CYS A 210 6.38 14.21 1.26
CA CYS A 210 6.93 14.28 2.60
C CYS A 210 6.83 15.68 3.20
N LEU A 211 6.98 16.76 2.40
CA LEU A 211 7.08 18.13 2.90
C LEU A 211 5.76 18.91 2.81
N GLU A 212 4.96 18.72 1.75
CA GLU A 212 3.71 19.46 1.58
C GLU A 212 2.54 18.70 2.19
N ARG A 213 1.98 19.22 3.28
CA ARG A 213 0.71 18.73 3.81
C ARG A 213 -0.44 19.09 2.87
N LEU A 214 -1.32 18.12 2.61
CA LEU A 214 -2.58 18.39 1.90
C LEU A 214 -3.52 19.19 2.80
N GLU A 215 -4.05 20.30 2.28
CA GLU A 215 -5.10 21.05 2.97
C GLU A 215 -6.35 20.19 3.13
N PRO A 216 -6.94 20.09 4.34
CA PRO A 216 -8.14 19.28 4.56
C PRO A 216 -9.25 19.59 3.54
N LEU A 217 -9.85 18.56 2.96
CA LEU A 217 -10.91 18.71 1.95
C LEU A 217 -12.09 19.51 2.48
N ALA A 218 -12.49 19.30 3.73
CA ALA A 218 -13.61 20.03 4.34
C ALA A 218 -13.29 21.52 4.61
N VAL A 219 -12.01 21.91 4.68
CA VAL A 219 -11.61 23.32 4.77
C VAL A 219 -11.76 23.98 3.39
N ARG A 220 -11.39 23.26 2.33
CA ARG A 220 -11.40 23.76 0.95
C ARG A 220 -12.77 23.68 0.27
N TYR A 221 -13.56 22.66 0.57
CA TYR A 221 -14.83 22.32 -0.06
C TYR A 221 -15.90 22.11 1.02
N ARG A 222 -16.82 23.07 1.16
CA ARG A 222 -17.83 23.09 2.24
C ARG A 222 -18.85 21.94 2.12
N GLU A 223 -19.04 21.43 0.92
CA GLU A 223 -19.91 20.31 0.63
C GLU A 223 -19.34 18.97 1.13
N VAL A 224 -18.03 18.87 1.38
CA VAL A 224 -17.37 17.65 1.83
C VAL A 224 -17.58 17.46 3.34
N PRO A 225 -18.20 16.36 3.79
CA PRO A 225 -18.35 16.07 5.21
C PRO A 225 -16.99 15.97 5.92
N LEU A 226 -16.90 16.48 7.15
CA LEU A 226 -15.69 16.42 7.98
C LEU A 226 -15.14 15.00 8.11
N ALA A 227 -16.03 14.03 8.38
CA ALA A 227 -15.66 12.63 8.50
C ALA A 227 -15.06 12.05 7.21
N LEU A 228 -15.55 12.49 6.04
CA LEU A 228 -15.01 12.07 4.75
C LEU A 228 -13.64 12.69 4.49
N SER A 229 -13.48 13.98 4.78
CA SER A 229 -12.19 14.66 4.71
C SER A 229 -11.15 13.93 5.56
N SER A 230 -11.47 13.70 6.84
CA SER A 230 -10.57 12.99 7.76
C SER A 230 -10.24 11.58 7.28
N LEU A 231 -11.21 10.83 6.76
CA LEU A 231 -10.95 9.47 6.24
C LEU A 231 -9.96 9.47 5.08
N VAL A 232 -10.18 10.34 4.08
CA VAL A 232 -9.29 10.44 2.92
C VAL A 232 -7.89 10.93 3.33
N GLU A 233 -7.81 11.87 4.27
CA GLU A 233 -6.53 12.35 4.80
C GLU A 233 -5.75 11.24 5.52
N ASP A 234 -6.40 10.44 6.36
CA ASP A 234 -5.78 9.31 7.06
C ASP A 234 -5.28 8.25 6.06
N MET A 235 -6.03 7.97 5.01
CA MET A 235 -5.61 7.04 3.96
C MET A 235 -4.42 7.56 3.13
N LEU A 236 -4.25 8.88 3.03
CA LEU A 236 -3.13 9.54 2.35
C LEU A 236 -1.96 9.84 3.30
N ALA A 237 -1.97 9.28 4.52
CA ALA A 237 -0.86 9.43 5.45
C ALA A 237 0.45 8.94 4.82
N VAL A 238 1.54 9.67 5.10
CA VAL A 238 2.87 9.33 4.57
C VAL A 238 3.33 8.00 5.16
N ASP A 239 3.23 7.83 6.49
CA ASP A 239 3.49 6.55 7.11
C ASP A 239 2.35 5.57 6.84
N PRO A 240 2.63 4.38 6.29
CA PRO A 240 1.62 3.34 6.11
C PRO A 240 0.85 2.98 7.38
N VAL A 241 1.47 3.01 8.56
CA VAL A 241 0.83 2.59 9.83
C VAL A 241 -0.27 3.55 10.26
N ASP A 242 -0.17 4.81 9.87
CA ASP A 242 -1.21 5.80 10.14
C ASP A 242 -2.43 5.64 9.20
N ARG A 243 -2.32 4.81 8.16
CA ARG A 243 -3.43 4.51 7.24
C ARG A 243 -4.35 3.45 7.84
N PRO A 244 -5.68 3.60 7.72
CA PRO A 244 -6.62 2.57 8.16
C PRO A 244 -6.47 1.32 7.29
N GLU A 245 -6.79 0.17 7.88
CA GLU A 245 -6.97 -1.05 7.09
C GLU A 245 -8.24 -0.95 6.23
N ALA A 246 -8.34 -1.77 5.18
CA ALA A 246 -9.50 -1.76 4.29
C ALA A 246 -10.83 -1.99 5.04
N ASN A 247 -10.84 -2.91 6.00
CA ASN A 247 -12.03 -3.20 6.83
C ASN A 247 -12.39 -2.03 7.76
N GLU A 248 -11.41 -1.27 8.24
CA GLU A 248 -11.65 -0.05 9.00
C GLU A 248 -12.22 1.06 8.11
N ALA A 249 -11.66 1.24 6.91
CA ALA A 249 -12.18 2.17 5.93
C ALA A 249 -13.66 1.88 5.58
N VAL A 250 -14.03 0.61 5.37
CA VAL A 250 -15.42 0.20 5.13
C VAL A 250 -16.34 0.65 6.26
N ARG A 251 -15.97 0.38 7.52
CA ARG A 251 -16.76 0.81 8.69
C ARG A 251 -16.92 2.33 8.75
N ARG A 252 -15.87 3.08 8.40
CA ARG A 252 -15.93 4.55 8.37
C ARG A 252 -16.81 5.06 7.22
N PHE A 253 -16.77 4.45 6.03
CA PHE A 253 -17.72 4.79 4.97
C PHE A 253 -19.17 4.48 5.36
N GLU A 254 -19.44 3.35 6.01
CA GLU A 254 -20.77 2.99 6.52
C GLU A 254 -21.26 4.02 7.53
N ALA A 255 -20.43 4.40 8.50
CA ALA A 255 -20.79 5.44 9.46
C ALA A 255 -21.05 6.80 8.80
N ILE A 256 -20.44 7.10 7.63
CA ILE A 256 -20.71 8.33 6.88
C ILE A 256 -22.08 8.23 6.18
N LEU A 257 -22.38 7.09 5.56
CA LEU A 257 -23.68 6.83 4.91
C LEU A 257 -24.84 6.86 5.91
N ASP A 258 -24.63 6.29 7.09
CA ASP A 258 -25.64 6.21 8.15
C ASP A 258 -25.77 7.52 8.95
N GLY A 259 -24.89 8.50 8.72
CA GLY A 259 -24.86 9.76 9.46
C GLY A 259 -24.44 9.61 10.94
N THR A 260 -23.78 8.51 11.29
CA THR A 260 -23.34 8.19 12.67
C THR A 260 -21.88 8.56 12.93
N SER A 261 -21.16 9.06 11.91
CA SER A 261 -19.76 9.45 12.05
C SER A 261 -19.57 10.63 13.01
N PRO A 262 -18.57 10.58 13.91
CA PRO A 262 -18.24 11.72 14.73
C PRO A 262 -17.72 12.89 13.86
N PRO A 263 -18.05 14.15 14.19
CA PRO A 263 -17.43 15.30 13.54
C PRO A 263 -15.97 15.40 13.99
N VAL A 264 -15.06 14.87 13.17
CA VAL A 264 -13.62 14.94 13.42
C VAL A 264 -13.05 16.13 12.67
N TRP A 265 -12.52 17.10 13.43
CA TRP A 265 -11.78 18.21 12.83
C TRP A 265 -10.39 17.74 12.38
N PRO A 266 -9.89 18.24 11.24
CA PRO A 266 -8.55 17.89 10.78
C PRO A 266 -7.51 18.27 11.83
N THR A 267 -6.50 17.43 11.98
CA THR A 267 -5.42 17.63 12.96
C THR A 267 -4.69 18.95 12.66
N PRO A 268 -4.32 19.80 13.63
CA PRO A 268 -3.56 21.02 13.36
C PRO A 268 -2.20 20.73 12.70
N PRO A 269 -1.58 21.71 12.00
CA PRO A 269 -0.25 21.56 11.46
C PRO A 269 0.79 21.29 12.56
N PHE A 270 1.91 20.66 12.19
CA PHE A 270 3.04 20.58 13.11
C PHE A 270 3.57 22.01 13.27
N ALA A 271 3.50 22.54 14.48
CA ALA A 271 4.21 23.77 14.81
C ALA A 271 5.70 23.44 14.93
N ASP A 272 6.55 24.34 14.42
CA ASP A 272 8.00 24.19 14.45
C ASP A 272 8.47 23.75 15.85
N PRO A 273 9.12 22.58 15.98
CA PRO A 273 9.56 22.04 17.26
C PRO A 273 10.59 22.94 17.95
N GLY A 274 11.25 23.87 17.23
CA GLY A 274 12.31 24.70 17.76
C GLY A 274 13.66 23.98 17.81
N ASP A 275 14.62 24.54 18.54
CA ASP A 275 16.05 24.23 18.44
C ASP A 275 16.43 22.75 18.70
N TRP A 276 15.58 21.97 19.37
CA TRP A 276 15.85 20.55 19.66
C TRP A 276 15.63 19.61 18.46
N TRP A 277 14.99 20.07 17.38
CA TRP A 277 14.79 19.28 16.16
C TRP A 277 16.03 19.18 15.29
N THR A 278 16.81 20.25 15.19
CA THR A 278 18.00 20.31 14.33
C THR A 278 19.03 19.20 14.66
N PRO A 279 19.34 18.90 15.94
CA PRO A 279 20.20 17.76 16.28
C PRO A 279 19.60 16.40 15.88
N LEU A 280 18.28 16.24 15.97
CA LEU A 280 17.56 15.02 15.62
C LEU A 280 17.62 14.75 14.11
N GLU A 281 17.35 15.78 13.31
CA GLU A 281 17.45 15.73 11.85
C GLU A 281 18.90 15.46 11.38
N ALA A 282 19.89 16.13 11.98
CA ALA A 282 21.30 15.92 11.65
C ALA A 282 21.78 14.49 11.94
N ALA A 283 21.15 13.80 12.89
CA ALA A 283 21.52 12.45 13.26
C ALA A 283 20.91 11.38 12.34
N LEU A 284 19.78 11.67 11.67
CA LEU A 284 19.22 10.79 10.64
C LEU A 284 20.19 10.61 9.46
N GLY A 285 20.91 11.66 9.05
CA GLY A 285 21.81 11.61 7.89
C GLY A 285 23.10 10.79 8.07
N ARG A 286 23.37 10.22 9.25
CA ARG A 286 24.60 9.45 9.52
C ARG A 286 24.41 7.97 9.16
N GLN A 287 24.75 7.62 7.92
CA GLN A 287 24.61 6.25 7.39
C GLN A 287 25.55 5.22 8.05
N ASP A 288 26.60 5.65 8.75
CA ASP A 288 27.65 4.76 9.26
C ASP A 288 27.31 4.03 10.58
N GLN A 289 26.11 4.23 11.16
CA GLN A 289 25.69 3.49 12.36
C GLN A 289 24.19 3.15 12.33
N PRO A 290 23.80 1.90 12.72
CA PRO A 290 22.39 1.56 12.91
C PRO A 290 21.85 2.36 14.11
N SER A 291 20.95 3.30 13.85
CA SER A 291 20.39 4.15 14.89
C SER A 291 18.96 3.72 15.21
N VAL A 292 18.80 3.03 16.34
CA VAL A 292 17.50 2.74 16.94
C VAL A 292 17.14 3.95 17.81
N TRP A 293 15.98 4.56 17.58
CA TRP A 293 15.54 5.74 18.32
C TRP A 293 14.26 5.42 19.11
N ILE A 294 14.29 5.62 20.41
CA ILE A 294 13.12 5.40 21.26
C ILE A 294 12.55 6.76 21.62
N LEU A 295 11.29 7.01 21.27
CA LEU A 295 10.60 8.26 21.56
C LEU A 295 9.67 8.07 22.75
N GLU A 296 10.15 8.49 23.92
CA GLU A 296 9.40 8.42 25.17
C GLU A 296 8.88 9.81 25.60
N GLY A 297 7.81 9.82 26.39
CA GLY A 297 7.25 11.05 26.92
C GLY A 297 5.81 10.88 27.39
N PRO A 298 5.20 11.88 28.05
CA PRO A 298 3.83 11.81 28.55
C PRO A 298 2.77 11.65 27.43
N HIS A 299 1.58 11.16 27.78
CA HIS A 299 0.43 11.22 26.86
C HIS A 299 0.17 12.66 26.39
N GLY A 300 -0.20 12.83 25.12
CA GLY A 300 -0.47 14.16 24.55
C GLY A 300 0.76 15.00 24.21
N SER A 301 1.98 14.54 24.48
CA SER A 301 3.22 15.29 24.18
C SER A 301 3.58 15.40 22.69
N GLY A 302 2.68 15.00 21.79
CA GLY A 302 2.92 15.07 20.34
C GLY A 302 3.82 13.98 19.76
N LYS A 303 4.14 12.90 20.50
CA LYS A 303 5.05 11.83 20.04
C LYS A 303 4.73 11.27 18.66
N ARG A 304 3.45 10.97 18.39
CA ARG A 304 2.99 10.50 17.08
C ARG A 304 3.35 11.48 15.96
N ARG A 305 3.23 12.79 16.25
CA ARG A 305 3.54 13.85 15.29
C ARG A 305 5.04 13.96 15.01
N ILE A 306 5.86 13.83 16.04
CA ILE A 306 7.33 13.77 15.93
C ILE A 306 7.73 12.54 15.10
N ALA A 307 7.15 11.38 15.40
CA ALA A 307 7.35 10.16 14.63
C ALA A 307 6.99 10.37 13.15
N GLU A 308 5.83 10.97 12.86
CA GLU A 308 5.43 11.29 11.48
C GLU A 308 6.43 12.21 10.77
N GLN A 309 7.00 13.21 11.44
CA GLN A 309 8.03 14.06 10.84
C GLN A 309 9.33 13.30 10.61
N LEU A 310 9.76 12.49 11.57
CA LEU A 310 10.91 11.60 11.42
C LEU A 310 10.74 10.65 10.23
N HIS A 311 9.51 10.14 10.02
CA HIS A 311 9.19 9.32 8.87
C HIS A 311 9.40 10.07 7.55
N ARG A 312 8.86 11.29 7.46
CA ARG A 312 9.00 12.17 6.29
C ARG A 312 10.48 12.46 6.00
N THR A 313 11.27 12.78 7.02
CA THR A 313 12.71 13.04 6.86
C THR A 313 13.47 11.78 6.47
N GLY A 314 13.18 10.64 7.10
CA GLY A 314 13.79 9.34 6.79
C GLY A 314 13.57 8.93 5.33
N LEU A 315 12.34 9.07 4.83
CA LEU A 315 12.02 8.81 3.42
C LEU A 315 12.85 9.64 2.45
N MET A 316 13.07 10.93 2.76
CA MET A 316 13.92 11.80 1.92
C MET A 316 15.40 11.38 1.94
N SER A 317 15.85 10.75 3.01
CA SER A 317 17.23 10.28 3.20
C SER A 317 17.46 8.82 2.79
N GLY A 318 16.44 8.13 2.25
CA GLY A 318 16.52 6.71 1.89
C GLY A 318 16.61 5.77 3.11
N ILE A 319 16.19 6.25 4.28
CA ILE A 319 16.15 5.49 5.54
C ILE A 319 14.75 4.97 5.73
N TRP A 320 14.61 3.71 6.10
CA TRP A 320 13.31 3.10 6.38
C TRP A 320 12.87 3.42 7.82
N PRO A 321 11.84 4.25 8.02
CA PRO A 321 11.28 4.48 9.33
C PRO A 321 10.29 3.36 9.65
N ILE A 322 10.47 2.69 10.78
CA ILE A 322 9.55 1.66 11.29
C ILE A 322 8.99 2.14 12.61
N HIS A 323 7.71 2.51 12.60
CA HIS A 323 7.01 2.95 13.78
C HIS A 323 6.42 1.75 14.52
N LEU A 324 6.69 1.68 15.81
CA LEU A 324 6.29 0.59 16.67
C LEU A 324 5.55 1.17 17.88
N HIS A 325 4.38 0.61 18.17
CA HIS A 325 3.49 1.11 19.21
C HIS A 325 3.57 0.25 20.45
N CYS A 326 3.81 0.86 21.61
CA CYS A 326 3.59 0.17 22.88
C CYS A 326 2.11 0.07 23.18
N ARG A 327 1.71 -1.04 23.80
CA ARG A 327 0.34 -1.33 24.20
C ARG A 327 0.33 -1.75 25.66
N VAL A 328 -0.55 -1.12 26.45
CA VAL A 328 -0.70 -1.43 27.89
C VAL A 328 -1.21 -2.87 28.08
N ASP A 329 -1.99 -3.37 27.12
CA ASP A 329 -2.58 -4.72 27.11
C ASP A 329 -1.70 -5.79 26.45
N ALA A 330 -0.55 -5.43 25.89
CA ALA A 330 0.30 -6.37 25.15
C ALA A 330 1.81 -6.09 25.35
N VAL A 331 2.41 -6.81 26.29
CA VAL A 331 3.86 -6.79 26.53
C VAL A 331 4.60 -7.30 25.29
N GLY A 332 5.59 -6.54 24.82
CA GLY A 332 6.35 -6.88 23.61
C GLY A 332 5.64 -6.55 22.30
N ALA A 333 4.52 -5.83 22.31
CA ALA A 333 3.82 -5.41 21.10
C ALA A 333 4.70 -4.68 20.06
N PRO A 334 5.64 -3.79 20.44
CA PRO A 334 6.58 -3.21 19.48
C PRO A 334 7.44 -4.25 18.76
N ILE A 335 7.91 -5.27 19.50
CA ILE A 335 8.75 -6.34 18.95
C ILE A 335 7.93 -7.17 17.96
N LEU A 336 6.72 -7.56 18.33
CA LEU A 336 5.83 -8.29 17.44
C LEU A 336 5.49 -7.49 16.18
N GLN A 337 5.18 -6.20 16.31
CA GLN A 337 4.94 -5.31 15.16
C GLN A 337 6.15 -5.25 14.23
N PHE A 338 7.36 -5.15 14.76
CA PHE A 338 8.58 -5.18 13.97
C PHE A 338 8.73 -6.50 13.22
N LEU A 339 8.58 -7.63 13.91
CA LEU A 339 8.71 -8.97 13.33
C LEU A 339 7.63 -9.25 12.27
N GLU A 340 6.38 -8.86 12.53
CA GLU A 340 5.29 -8.95 11.56
C GLU A 340 5.56 -8.09 10.33
N ARG A 341 6.13 -6.91 10.51
CA ARG A 341 6.44 -6.02 9.39
C ARG A 341 7.53 -6.61 8.53
N ILE A 342 8.67 -7.01 9.10
CA ILE A 342 9.75 -7.60 8.29
C ILE A 342 9.34 -8.91 7.62
N THR A 343 8.50 -9.73 8.27
CA THR A 343 8.00 -11.00 7.69
C THR A 343 7.03 -10.76 6.52
N ARG A 344 6.20 -9.73 6.57
CA ARG A 344 5.29 -9.37 5.45
C ARG A 344 5.99 -8.64 4.32
N SER A 345 7.07 -7.93 4.64
CA SER A 345 7.73 -6.98 3.76
C SER A 345 8.91 -7.56 2.97
N LEU A 346 9.65 -8.50 3.55
CA LEU A 346 10.84 -9.09 2.93
C LEU A 346 10.49 -10.33 2.12
N ASP A 347 11.26 -10.60 1.06
CA ASP A 347 11.18 -11.90 0.37
C ASP A 347 11.80 -13.02 1.21
N ASP A 348 11.48 -14.29 0.88
CA ASP A 348 11.92 -15.44 1.68
C ASP A 348 13.44 -15.49 1.89
N ALA A 349 14.22 -15.10 0.88
CA ALA A 349 15.68 -15.10 0.94
C ALA A 349 16.24 -14.03 1.88
N SER A 350 15.69 -12.81 1.82
CA SER A 350 16.08 -11.70 2.69
C SER A 350 15.57 -11.91 4.10
N LEU A 351 14.36 -12.45 4.25
CA LEU A 351 13.78 -12.80 5.54
C LEU A 351 14.62 -13.87 6.24
N ALA A 352 15.01 -14.94 5.55
CA ALA A 352 15.88 -15.97 6.10
C ALA A 352 17.25 -15.41 6.55
N ARG A 353 17.82 -14.47 5.79
CA ARG A 353 19.09 -13.79 6.14
C ARG A 353 18.96 -12.92 7.39
N VAL A 354 17.86 -12.18 7.51
CA VAL A 354 17.59 -11.27 8.64
C VAL A 354 17.25 -12.05 9.90
N ILE A 355 16.31 -12.99 9.81
CA ILE A 355 15.84 -13.78 10.96
C ILE A 355 16.91 -14.76 11.43
N GLY A 356 17.59 -15.45 10.51
CA GLY A 356 18.64 -16.44 10.82
C GLY A 356 18.18 -17.55 11.78
N ALA A 357 19.09 -17.99 12.65
CA ALA A 357 18.85 -19.08 13.60
C ALA A 357 17.85 -18.73 14.71
N GLU A 358 17.54 -17.44 14.89
CA GLU A 358 16.62 -16.95 15.91
C GLU A 358 15.15 -17.22 15.59
N GLY A 359 14.82 -17.58 14.34
CA GLY A 359 13.45 -17.74 13.85
C GLY A 359 12.62 -18.73 14.66
N GLU A 360 13.17 -19.89 14.99
CA GLU A 360 12.48 -20.92 15.76
C GLU A 360 12.10 -20.45 17.17
N MET A 361 12.99 -19.71 17.82
CA MET A 361 12.75 -19.16 19.16
C MET A 361 11.69 -18.06 19.13
N LEU A 362 11.76 -17.16 18.15
CA LEU A 362 10.79 -16.09 17.98
C LEU A 362 9.39 -16.64 17.64
N ARG A 363 9.32 -17.70 16.83
CA ARG A 363 8.09 -18.43 16.50
C ARG A 363 7.46 -19.09 17.72
N ARG A 364 8.25 -19.65 18.64
CA ARG A 364 7.74 -20.21 19.90
C ARG A 364 7.10 -19.16 20.80
N MET A 365 7.72 -17.98 20.89
CA MET A 365 7.17 -16.85 21.65
C MET A 365 5.89 -16.28 20.98
N TRP A 366 5.89 -16.22 19.64
CA TRP A 366 4.76 -15.72 18.86
C TRP A 366 4.30 -16.75 17.80
N PRO A 367 3.41 -17.69 18.18
CA PRO A 367 2.93 -18.78 17.33
C PRO A 367 2.07 -18.36 16.13
N ASN A 368 1.96 -17.07 15.83
CA ASN A 368 1.31 -16.54 14.62
C ASN A 368 2.29 -15.92 13.60
N LEU A 369 3.57 -15.73 13.94
CA LEU A 369 4.60 -15.27 12.98
C LEU A 369 4.87 -16.27 11.87
N ALA A 370 4.86 -15.88 10.59
CA ALA A 370 5.17 -16.76 9.47
C ALA A 370 6.68 -17.10 9.39
N LEU A 371 7.19 -17.87 10.36
CA LEU A 371 8.58 -18.29 10.51
C LEU A 371 8.67 -19.83 10.67
N ALA A 372 9.85 -20.38 10.40
CA ALA A 372 10.10 -21.82 10.51
C ALA A 372 9.83 -22.37 11.93
N VAL A 373 9.32 -23.61 11.99
CA VAL A 373 8.94 -24.29 13.23
C VAL A 373 10.11 -25.16 13.70
N GLY A 374 10.52 -25.02 14.96
CA GLY A 374 11.54 -25.87 15.60
C GLY A 374 10.94 -26.75 16.70
N GLU A 375 11.63 -27.86 17.02
CA GLU A 375 11.21 -28.92 17.96
C GLU A 375 11.52 -28.60 19.44
N GLY A 376 11.44 -27.33 19.86
CA GLY A 376 11.72 -26.93 21.24
C GLY A 376 10.49 -27.03 22.15
N SER A 377 10.62 -27.66 23.33
CA SER A 377 9.51 -27.91 24.26
C SER A 377 9.25 -26.80 25.30
N GLU A 378 10.23 -25.95 25.62
CA GLU A 378 10.10 -24.91 26.64
C GLU A 378 10.06 -23.48 26.06
N PRO A 379 9.28 -22.55 26.65
CA PRO A 379 9.25 -21.15 26.22
C PRO A 379 10.58 -20.43 26.60
N PRO A 380 11.14 -19.61 25.70
CA PRO A 380 12.39 -18.91 25.95
C PRO A 380 12.25 -17.84 27.04
N SER A 381 13.33 -17.58 27.77
CA SER A 381 13.38 -16.51 28.78
C SER A 381 13.38 -15.12 28.13
N THR A 382 12.98 -14.09 28.89
CA THR A 382 12.97 -12.69 28.41
C THR A 382 14.34 -12.21 27.93
N SER A 383 15.43 -12.65 28.58
CA SER A 383 16.79 -12.28 28.21
C SER A 383 17.21 -12.90 26.87
N GLU A 384 16.84 -14.16 26.63
CA GLU A 384 17.10 -14.84 25.35
C GLU A 384 16.31 -14.20 24.22
N VAL A 385 15.04 -13.86 24.44
CA VAL A 385 14.21 -13.13 23.46
C VAL A 385 14.82 -11.77 23.15
N ALA A 386 15.23 -10.99 24.14
CA ALA A 386 15.86 -9.68 23.93
C ALA A 386 17.17 -9.77 23.13
N ALA A 387 18.00 -10.78 23.41
CA ALA A 387 19.24 -11.03 22.68
C ALA A 387 18.96 -11.40 21.22
N ALA A 388 17.98 -12.26 20.96
CA ALA A 388 17.59 -12.62 19.60
C ALA A 388 17.02 -11.44 18.81
N VAL A 389 16.10 -10.67 19.39
CA VAL A 389 15.53 -9.48 18.76
C VAL A 389 16.64 -8.48 18.42
N THR A 390 17.61 -8.28 19.31
CA THR A 390 18.75 -7.39 19.07
C THR A 390 19.58 -7.85 17.87
N LYS A 391 19.83 -9.16 17.73
CA LYS A 391 20.55 -9.71 16.57
C LYS A 391 19.76 -9.51 15.28
N VAL A 392 18.45 -9.77 15.29
CA VAL A 392 17.57 -9.58 14.12
C VAL A 392 17.53 -8.12 13.71
N VAL A 393 17.34 -7.19 14.65
CA VAL A 393 17.35 -5.74 14.40
C VAL A 393 18.69 -5.29 13.80
N ARG A 394 19.82 -5.79 14.31
CA ARG A 394 21.15 -5.46 13.75
C ARG A 394 21.31 -5.96 12.32
N ARG A 395 21.03 -7.25 12.06
CA ARG A 395 21.14 -7.82 10.70
C ARG A 395 20.22 -7.11 9.72
N PHE A 396 19.04 -6.72 10.17
CA PHE A 396 18.12 -5.93 9.37
C PHE A 396 18.69 -4.55 9.05
N ALA A 397 19.22 -3.85 10.06
CA ALA A 397 19.81 -2.53 9.91
C ALA A 397 21.07 -2.52 9.01
N ASP A 398 21.84 -3.60 8.99
CA ASP A 398 23.02 -3.77 8.12
C ASP A 398 22.67 -3.78 6.62
N HIS A 399 21.44 -4.16 6.27
CA HIS A 399 20.97 -4.26 4.88
C HIS A 399 19.95 -3.17 4.52
N HIS A 400 19.29 -2.61 5.52
CA HIS A 400 18.29 -1.57 5.39
C HIS A 400 18.57 -0.51 6.45
N PRO A 401 19.13 0.66 6.09
CA PRO A 401 19.25 1.77 7.03
C PRO A 401 17.87 2.04 7.64
N THR A 402 17.72 1.75 8.92
CA THR A 402 16.41 1.68 9.58
C THR A 402 16.40 2.59 10.78
N LEU A 403 15.34 3.39 10.87
CA LEU A 403 14.98 4.14 12.04
C LEU A 403 13.82 3.41 12.72
N LEU A 404 14.08 2.70 13.82
CA LEU A 404 12.97 2.26 14.67
C LEU A 404 12.49 3.47 15.45
N VAL A 405 11.19 3.75 15.43
CA VAL A 405 10.53 4.77 16.27
C VAL A 405 9.55 4.04 17.16
N VAL A 406 9.94 3.79 18.40
CA VAL A 406 9.03 3.20 19.40
C VAL A 406 8.33 4.33 20.13
N HIS A 407 7.00 4.36 20.12
CA HIS A 407 6.25 5.33 20.90
C HIS A 407 5.03 4.71 21.59
N GLY A 408 4.68 5.30 22.73
CA GLY A 408 3.59 4.83 23.58
C GLY A 408 4.10 4.38 24.93
N LEU A 409 3.56 5.01 25.96
CA LEU A 409 2.93 4.42 27.13
C LEU A 409 1.78 5.36 27.46
#